data_AF-A0A8J2RCK2-F1
#
_entry.id   AF-A0A8J2RCK2-F1
#
_cell.length_a   1.000
_cell.length_b   1.000
_cell.length_c   1.000
_cell.angle_alpha   90.00
_cell.angle_beta   90.00
_cell.angle_gamma   90.00
#
_symmetry.space_group_name_H-M   'P 1'
#
loop_
_entity.id
_entity.type
_entity.pdbx_description
1 polymer ?
#
loop_
_entity_poly.entity_id
_entity_poly.type
_entity_poly.pdbx_seq_one_letter_code
_entity_poly.pdbx_strand_id
1 'polypeptide(L)'
;MNVLLAVRMYISKMIQDSGPGMKVLLMDKETIGVVSVAYAQSEILQKEVYLFEQIDKSGHGPIMKHLKCVVFLRPSQENVQLLATELKSPRYGVYYIYFSGIISKAAIKVLAESDEQEVVREIQEFYADFFAIGPHLFSLNLEKPIHGMEWNPSSLQRSVQGVLSVLLSLKKNPIIRYQHFSPLARRLAESIRDTVLKESSLFHFQRGESVPLLLILDRRCDPITPLLNQWTYQAMVHELLSIKNNRVSLVGVPGAPKDMSEVLLSAEQDEFYANNMYLNFGDIGQTIKSLMDEFQAKAKSHQKVESIADMKAFVENYPQFKKMSGAVTKHVTLVGELSRVVTQHNLLEISEAEQELSCQEEHSQSLTKIRRLLATDHIRDIDAARLVFLYAIRYSKHPNKDISGLVELLRRRGTPDRLIDSVDDMLRYSNTGETVGSSILTTKDVTKITEKIFKGLKGVENVFTQHSPVLKDIMDNIVKGRLSEEAFPVAGGESTTGRIQDVIIFMVGGVTHEESFAVHQFCRANTGIRIALGGTLIHNSQSFIADVEAAVRYSASGISQKYPQNSASSGSGRHPKLT
;
A
#
# COMPACT_ATOMS: atom_id res chain seq x y z
N MET A 1 -16.78 2.88 -7.11
CA MET A 1 -15.32 3.05 -7.15
C MET A 1 -14.72 1.88 -6.37
N ASN A 2 -14.52 0.71 -7.00
CA ASN A 2 -14.07 -0.50 -6.30
C ASN A 2 -12.97 -1.19 -7.12
N VAL A 3 -11.72 -1.10 -6.66
CA VAL A 3 -10.55 -1.61 -7.38
C VAL A 3 -10.44 -3.13 -7.30
N LEU A 4 -10.83 -3.73 -6.17
CA LEU A 4 -10.85 -5.18 -5.98
C LEU A 4 -11.88 -5.86 -6.88
N LEU A 5 -13.08 -5.30 -6.97
CA LEU A 5 -14.11 -5.81 -7.87
C LEU A 5 -13.66 -5.72 -9.34
N ALA A 6 -13.00 -4.63 -9.74
CA ALA A 6 -12.50 -4.48 -11.10
C ALA A 6 -11.49 -5.59 -11.47
N VAL A 7 -10.51 -5.86 -10.60
CA VAL A 7 -9.55 -6.96 -10.78
C VAL A 7 -10.26 -8.32 -10.79
N ARG A 8 -11.21 -8.55 -9.87
CA ARG A 8 -11.99 -9.80 -9.81
C ARG A 8 -12.77 -10.05 -11.11
N MET A 9 -13.36 -9.00 -11.67
CA MET A 9 -14.09 -9.07 -12.94
C MET A 9 -13.17 -9.42 -14.11
N TYR A 10 -11.97 -8.82 -14.21
CA TYR A 10 -11.01 -9.19 -15.26
C TYR A 10 -10.58 -10.65 -15.17
N ILE A 11 -10.19 -11.12 -13.97
CA ILE A 11 -9.76 -12.50 -13.77
C ILE A 11 -10.91 -13.48 -14.08
N SER A 12 -12.14 -13.18 -13.62
CA SER A 12 -13.30 -14.00 -13.94
C SER A 12 -13.58 -14.07 -15.43
N LYS A 13 -13.51 -12.93 -16.12
CA LYS A 13 -13.74 -12.86 -17.56
C LYS A 13 -12.69 -13.67 -18.32
N MET A 14 -11.42 -13.55 -17.96
CA MET A 14 -10.31 -14.29 -18.58
C MET A 14 -10.53 -15.79 -18.53
N ILE A 15 -11.01 -16.30 -17.39
CA ILE A 15 -11.29 -17.72 -17.21
C ILE A 15 -12.56 -18.13 -17.98
N GLN A 16 -13.57 -17.27 -18.05
CA GLN A 16 -14.82 -17.52 -18.79
C GLN A 16 -14.60 -17.54 -20.31
N ASP A 17 -13.85 -16.58 -20.84
CA ASP A 17 -13.55 -16.44 -22.27
C ASP A 17 -12.81 -17.68 -22.81
N SER A 18 -12.04 -18.39 -21.96
CA SER A 18 -11.41 -19.67 -22.33
C SER A 18 -12.37 -20.86 -22.51
N GLY A 19 -13.66 -20.69 -22.18
CA GLY A 19 -14.71 -21.72 -22.26
C GLY A 19 -14.56 -22.86 -21.24
N PRO A 20 -15.46 -23.86 -21.23
CA PRO A 20 -15.42 -24.96 -20.26
C PRO A 20 -14.24 -25.91 -20.48
N GLY A 21 -13.87 -26.68 -19.45
CA GLY A 21 -12.82 -27.71 -19.49
C GLY A 21 -11.61 -27.42 -18.61
N MET A 22 -10.67 -28.36 -18.56
CA MET A 22 -9.49 -28.28 -17.69
C MET A 22 -8.52 -27.18 -18.15
N LYS A 23 -8.24 -26.23 -17.26
CA LYS A 23 -7.38 -25.07 -17.53
C LYS A 23 -6.14 -25.08 -16.64
N VAL A 24 -5.08 -24.49 -17.18
CA VAL A 24 -3.88 -24.05 -16.44
C VAL A 24 -3.79 -22.53 -16.51
N LEU A 25 -3.48 -21.90 -15.38
CA LEU A 25 -3.21 -20.47 -15.30
C LEU A 25 -1.69 -20.26 -15.26
N LEU A 26 -1.12 -19.76 -16.37
CA LEU A 26 0.29 -19.47 -16.53
C LEU A 26 0.56 -17.99 -16.27
N MET A 27 1.38 -17.68 -15.28
CA MET A 27 1.58 -16.33 -14.77
C MET A 27 3.06 -15.99 -14.56
N ASP A 28 3.36 -14.72 -14.34
CA ASP A 28 4.64 -14.28 -13.79
C ASP A 28 4.56 -14.07 -12.27
N LYS A 29 5.68 -13.67 -11.66
CA LYS A 29 5.77 -13.44 -10.21
C LYS A 29 4.80 -12.37 -9.71
N GLU A 30 4.59 -11.31 -10.50
CA GLU A 30 3.77 -10.16 -10.12
C GLU A 30 2.27 -10.47 -10.24
N THR A 31 1.88 -11.03 -11.37
CA THR A 31 0.49 -11.41 -11.69
C THR A 31 -0.04 -12.53 -10.79
N ILE A 32 0.82 -13.45 -10.34
CA ILE A 32 0.48 -14.38 -9.23
C ILE A 32 0.05 -13.60 -7.99
N GLY A 33 0.82 -12.58 -7.64
CA GLY A 33 0.52 -11.69 -6.54
C GLY A 33 -0.84 -11.01 -6.70
N VAL A 34 -1.09 -10.40 -7.86
CA VAL A 34 -2.38 -9.75 -8.20
C VAL A 34 -3.56 -10.72 -8.05
N VAL A 35 -3.45 -11.92 -8.63
CA VAL A 35 -4.52 -12.94 -8.57
C VAL A 35 -4.72 -13.44 -7.14
N SER A 36 -3.63 -13.67 -6.40
CA SER A 36 -3.68 -14.22 -5.04
C SER A 36 -4.34 -13.29 -4.02
N VAL A 37 -4.26 -11.97 -4.22
CA VAL A 37 -4.95 -10.98 -3.40
C VAL A 37 -6.45 -10.93 -3.76
N ALA A 38 -6.77 -11.10 -5.04
CA ALA A 38 -8.14 -10.98 -5.54
C ALA A 38 -9.00 -12.23 -5.33
N TYR A 39 -8.41 -13.43 -5.35
CA TYR A 39 -9.12 -14.71 -5.31
C TYR A 39 -8.44 -15.74 -4.42
N ALA A 40 -9.25 -16.55 -3.71
CA ALA A 40 -8.76 -17.79 -3.12
C ALA A 40 -8.52 -18.85 -4.20
N GLN A 41 -7.57 -19.75 -3.93
CA GLN A 41 -7.32 -20.90 -4.80
C GLN A 41 -8.57 -21.77 -4.97
N SER A 42 -9.37 -21.95 -3.91
CA SER A 42 -10.63 -22.70 -3.97
C SER A 42 -11.66 -22.07 -4.92
N GLU A 43 -11.77 -20.74 -4.95
CA GLU A 43 -12.65 -20.02 -5.88
C GLU A 43 -12.20 -20.17 -7.34
N ILE A 44 -10.89 -20.21 -7.59
CA ILE A 44 -10.34 -20.38 -8.94
C ILE A 44 -10.50 -21.84 -9.42
N LEU A 45 -10.31 -22.81 -8.53
CA LEU A 45 -10.53 -24.24 -8.81
C LEU A 45 -11.97 -24.52 -9.22
N GLN A 46 -12.95 -23.87 -8.59
CA GLN A 46 -14.37 -23.96 -8.97
C GLN A 46 -14.65 -23.45 -10.39
N LYS A 47 -13.72 -22.71 -11.00
CA LYS A 47 -13.78 -22.21 -12.39
C LYS A 47 -12.97 -23.09 -13.36
N GLU A 48 -12.70 -24.34 -12.97
CA GLU A 48 -11.99 -25.38 -13.75
C GLU A 48 -10.51 -25.09 -14.03
N VAL A 49 -9.89 -24.21 -13.23
CA VAL A 49 -8.45 -23.94 -13.28
C VAL A 49 -7.77 -24.81 -12.23
N TYR A 50 -7.14 -25.90 -12.67
CA TYR A 50 -6.59 -26.93 -11.79
C TYR A 50 -5.09 -26.79 -11.54
N LEU A 51 -4.38 -26.15 -12.47
CA LEU A 51 -2.94 -25.96 -12.40
C LEU A 51 -2.59 -24.47 -12.42
N PHE A 52 -1.59 -24.11 -11.64
CA PHE A 52 -1.02 -22.78 -11.58
C PHE A 52 0.47 -22.91 -11.86
N GLU A 53 0.95 -22.25 -12.92
CA GLU A 53 2.35 -22.34 -13.33
C GLU A 53 2.98 -20.95 -13.45
N GLN A 54 4.30 -20.91 -13.24
CA GLN A 54 5.11 -19.73 -13.45
C GLN A 54 5.83 -19.82 -14.80
N ILE A 55 5.78 -18.76 -15.60
CA ILE A 55 6.36 -18.74 -16.94
C ILE A 55 7.90 -18.77 -16.93
N ASP A 56 8.55 -18.33 -15.85
CA ASP A 56 10.00 -18.47 -15.71
C ASP A 56 10.44 -19.92 -15.40
N LYS A 57 9.49 -20.80 -15.06
CA LYS A 57 9.72 -22.22 -14.74
C LYS A 57 9.07 -23.18 -15.74
N SER A 58 8.39 -22.66 -16.76
CA SER A 58 7.56 -23.46 -17.67
C SER A 58 8.35 -24.42 -18.57
N GLY A 59 9.61 -24.11 -18.88
CA GLY A 59 10.44 -24.89 -19.82
C GLY A 59 10.77 -26.34 -19.40
N HIS A 60 10.41 -26.75 -18.18
CA HIS A 60 10.70 -28.10 -17.64
C HIS A 60 9.46 -28.95 -17.35
N GLY A 61 8.25 -28.46 -17.66
CA GLY A 61 7.01 -29.16 -17.37
C GLY A 61 6.62 -30.23 -18.42
N PRO A 62 5.78 -31.22 -18.06
CA PRO A 62 5.27 -32.19 -19.01
C PRO A 62 4.38 -31.54 -20.08
N ILE A 63 4.33 -32.15 -21.26
CA ILE A 63 3.41 -31.75 -22.34
C ILE A 63 2.00 -32.21 -21.97
N MET A 64 1.04 -31.27 -21.95
CA MET A 64 -0.34 -31.49 -21.53
C MET A 64 -1.32 -30.88 -22.55
N LYS A 65 -1.33 -31.42 -23.77
CA LYS A 65 -2.15 -30.90 -24.90
C LYS A 65 -3.66 -30.93 -24.68
N HIS A 66 -4.15 -31.66 -23.68
CA HIS A 66 -5.56 -31.68 -23.30
C HIS A 66 -5.99 -30.46 -22.45
N LEU A 67 -5.03 -29.66 -21.97
CA LEU A 67 -5.29 -28.47 -21.16
C LEU A 67 -5.37 -27.21 -22.02
N LYS A 68 -6.23 -26.29 -21.59
CA LYS A 68 -6.27 -24.92 -22.07
C LYS A 68 -5.36 -24.05 -21.20
N CYS A 69 -4.45 -23.31 -21.82
CA CYS A 69 -3.59 -22.36 -21.14
C CYS A 69 -4.21 -20.98 -21.14
N VAL A 70 -4.45 -20.46 -19.94
CA VAL A 70 -4.81 -19.08 -19.70
C VAL A 70 -3.54 -18.38 -19.24
N VAL A 71 -2.99 -17.50 -20.06
CA VAL A 71 -1.75 -16.78 -19.79
C VAL A 71 -2.12 -15.41 -19.24
N PHE A 72 -1.63 -15.04 -18.05
CA PHE A 72 -1.81 -13.71 -17.49
C PHE A 72 -0.45 -13.13 -17.08
N LEU A 73 0.06 -12.17 -17.83
CA LEU A 73 1.43 -11.66 -17.67
C LEU A 73 1.48 -10.13 -17.70
N ARG A 74 2.48 -9.55 -17.04
CA ARG A 74 2.85 -8.17 -17.29
C ARG A 74 3.44 -8.03 -18.70
N PRO A 75 3.22 -6.90 -19.41
CA PRO A 75 3.76 -6.68 -20.76
C PRO A 75 5.25 -6.26 -20.72
N SER A 76 6.08 -6.98 -19.97
CA SER A 76 7.53 -6.76 -19.91
C SER A 76 8.23 -7.44 -21.07
N GLN A 77 9.41 -6.92 -21.45
CA GLN A 77 10.22 -7.53 -22.52
C GLN A 77 10.61 -8.98 -22.17
N GLU A 78 10.93 -9.24 -20.90
CA GLU A 78 11.26 -10.57 -20.39
C GLU A 78 10.08 -11.54 -20.55
N ASN A 79 8.88 -11.16 -20.11
CA ASN A 79 7.68 -12.00 -20.23
C ASN A 79 7.33 -12.29 -21.69
N VAL A 80 7.47 -11.30 -22.58
CA VAL A 80 7.23 -11.50 -24.02
C VAL A 80 8.20 -12.52 -24.61
N GLN A 81 9.48 -12.49 -24.20
CA GLN A 81 10.49 -13.45 -24.66
C GLN A 81 10.25 -14.87 -24.10
N LEU A 82 9.89 -14.98 -22.82
CA LEU A 82 9.55 -16.26 -22.20
C LEU A 82 8.30 -16.86 -22.86
N LEU A 83 7.27 -16.05 -23.12
CA LEU A 83 6.07 -16.51 -23.82
C LEU A 83 6.35 -16.87 -25.27
N ALA A 84 7.16 -16.10 -25.99
CA ALA A 84 7.61 -16.46 -27.33
C ALA A 84 8.33 -17.82 -27.36
N THR A 85 9.14 -18.10 -26.34
CA THR A 85 9.83 -19.39 -26.20
C THR A 85 8.84 -20.54 -25.94
N GLU A 86 7.84 -20.32 -25.08
CA GLU A 86 6.76 -21.27 -24.83
C GLU A 86 5.95 -21.54 -26.12
N LEU A 87 5.63 -20.52 -26.92
CA LEU A 87 4.84 -20.67 -28.15
C LEU A 87 5.57 -21.42 -29.28
N LYS A 88 6.91 -21.36 -29.32
CA LYS A 88 7.71 -22.16 -30.27
C LYS A 88 7.62 -23.67 -29.99
N SER A 89 7.48 -24.04 -28.72
CA SER A 89 7.35 -25.44 -28.27
C SER A 89 6.18 -25.57 -27.29
N PRO A 90 4.93 -25.38 -27.73
CA PRO A 90 3.79 -25.21 -26.84
C PRO A 90 3.50 -26.49 -26.07
N ARG A 91 3.41 -26.40 -24.74
CA ARG A 91 3.09 -27.55 -23.88
C ARG A 91 1.60 -27.84 -23.81
N TYR A 92 0.76 -26.84 -24.06
CA TYR A 92 -0.68 -26.94 -23.95
C TYR A 92 -1.35 -26.98 -25.34
N GLY A 93 -2.63 -27.34 -25.37
CA GLY A 93 -3.36 -27.49 -26.62
C GLY A 93 -3.79 -26.16 -27.24
N VAL A 94 -4.10 -25.18 -26.39
CA VAL A 94 -4.67 -23.89 -26.79
C VAL A 94 -4.23 -22.82 -25.80
N TYR A 95 -3.93 -21.61 -26.28
CA TYR A 95 -3.50 -20.47 -25.46
C TYR A 95 -4.47 -19.29 -25.60
N TYR A 96 -4.89 -18.73 -24.47
CA TYR A 96 -5.58 -17.45 -24.35
C TYR A 96 -4.66 -16.51 -23.59
N ILE A 97 -4.20 -15.44 -24.25
CA ILE A 97 -3.14 -14.57 -23.72
C ILE A 97 -3.74 -13.25 -23.24
N TYR A 98 -3.49 -12.92 -21.99
CA TYR A 98 -3.96 -11.70 -21.34
C TYR A 98 -2.77 -10.94 -20.77
N PHE A 99 -2.60 -9.68 -21.18
CA PHE A 99 -1.59 -8.79 -20.58
C PHE A 99 -2.20 -7.90 -19.51
N SER A 100 -1.52 -7.73 -18.37
CA SER A 100 -1.98 -6.91 -17.24
C SER A 100 -2.06 -5.41 -17.55
N GLY A 101 -1.43 -4.97 -18.65
CA GLY A 101 -1.34 -3.59 -19.08
C GLY A 101 -1.19 -3.46 -20.59
N ILE A 102 -0.92 -2.24 -21.06
CA ILE A 102 -0.80 -1.92 -22.49
C ILE A 102 0.42 -2.63 -23.09
N ILE A 103 0.22 -3.36 -24.21
CA ILE A 103 1.29 -4.06 -24.92
C ILE A 103 1.62 -3.38 -26.26
N SER A 104 2.92 -3.32 -26.58
CA SER A 104 3.35 -2.73 -27.85
C SER A 104 3.03 -3.63 -29.05
N LYS A 105 2.73 -3.02 -30.20
CA LYS A 105 2.53 -3.75 -31.47
C LYS A 105 3.76 -4.58 -31.88
N ALA A 106 4.97 -4.13 -31.53
CA ALA A 106 6.20 -4.87 -31.79
C ALA A 106 6.24 -6.18 -30.97
N ALA A 107 5.84 -6.14 -29.70
CA ALA A 107 5.75 -7.34 -28.87
C ALA A 107 4.69 -8.32 -29.40
N ILE A 108 3.53 -7.83 -29.84
CA ILE A 108 2.50 -8.68 -30.47
C ILE A 108 3.06 -9.37 -31.73
N LYS A 109 3.81 -8.64 -32.57
CA LYS A 109 4.44 -9.20 -33.77
C LYS A 109 5.42 -10.33 -33.43
N VAL A 110 6.24 -10.16 -32.39
CA VAL A 110 7.17 -11.21 -31.91
C VAL A 110 6.42 -12.47 -31.47
N LEU A 111 5.30 -12.32 -30.77
CA LEU A 111 4.48 -13.46 -30.35
C LEU A 111 3.82 -14.17 -31.55
N ALA A 112 3.31 -13.40 -32.51
CA ALA A 112 2.71 -13.93 -33.73
C ALA A 112 3.73 -14.71 -34.58
N GLU A 113 4.97 -14.21 -34.71
CA GLU A 113 6.05 -14.92 -35.40
C GLU A 113 6.51 -16.18 -34.66
N SER A 114 6.25 -16.28 -33.35
CA SER A 114 6.65 -17.43 -32.53
C SER A 114 5.59 -18.52 -32.43
N ASP A 115 4.34 -18.25 -32.80
CA ASP A 115 3.23 -19.21 -32.78
C ASP A 115 3.17 -20.04 -34.07
N GLU A 116 4.23 -20.81 -34.36
CA GLU A 116 4.33 -21.64 -35.56
C GLU A 116 3.29 -22.78 -35.61
N GLN A 117 2.73 -23.15 -34.47
CA GLN A 117 1.73 -24.22 -34.34
C GLN A 117 0.28 -23.70 -34.28
N GLU A 118 0.07 -22.38 -34.44
CA GLU A 118 -1.25 -21.72 -34.45
C GLU A 118 -2.12 -22.07 -33.22
N VAL A 119 -1.50 -22.13 -32.04
CA VAL A 119 -2.18 -22.53 -30.79
C VAL A 119 -2.81 -21.34 -30.07
N VAL A 120 -2.46 -20.11 -30.42
CA VAL A 120 -3.02 -18.90 -29.81
C VAL A 120 -4.40 -18.61 -30.38
N ARG A 121 -5.41 -18.51 -29.51
CA ARG A 121 -6.77 -18.15 -29.91
C ARG A 121 -7.06 -16.68 -29.78
N GLU A 122 -6.50 -16.06 -28.76
CA GLU A 122 -6.83 -14.68 -28.44
C GLU A 122 -5.70 -13.99 -27.67
N ILE A 123 -5.54 -12.70 -27.92
CA ILE A 123 -4.67 -11.79 -27.16
C ILE A 123 -5.51 -10.59 -26.72
N GLN A 124 -5.68 -10.39 -25.41
CA GLN A 124 -6.39 -9.23 -24.84
C GLN A 124 -5.54 -8.49 -23.81
N GLU A 125 -5.87 -7.21 -23.57
CA GLU A 125 -5.31 -6.39 -22.50
C GLU A 125 -6.32 -6.28 -21.35
N PHE A 126 -6.00 -6.86 -20.20
CA PHE A 126 -6.79 -6.74 -18.97
C PHE A 126 -6.02 -5.94 -17.95
N TYR A 127 -6.46 -4.69 -17.74
CA TYR A 127 -5.78 -3.69 -16.94
C TYR A 127 -5.82 -3.96 -15.43
N ALA A 128 -5.21 -5.05 -14.99
CA ALA A 128 -5.06 -5.48 -13.61
C ALA A 128 -3.56 -5.58 -13.23
N ASP A 129 -2.83 -4.48 -13.33
CA ASP A 129 -1.39 -4.35 -13.06
C ASP A 129 -1.08 -3.74 -11.67
N PHE A 130 -1.92 -4.05 -10.68
CA PHE A 130 -1.81 -3.54 -9.31
C PHE A 130 -2.42 -4.52 -8.31
N PHE A 131 -1.99 -4.44 -7.05
CA PHE A 131 -2.47 -5.29 -5.97
C PHE A 131 -3.68 -4.64 -5.30
N ALA A 132 -4.88 -5.16 -5.56
CA ALA A 132 -6.13 -4.63 -5.01
C ALA A 132 -6.39 -5.17 -3.59
N ILE A 133 -5.71 -4.61 -2.60
CA ILE A 133 -5.74 -5.06 -1.19
C ILE A 133 -7.15 -5.01 -0.60
N GLY A 134 -7.96 -4.04 -1.00
CA GLY A 134 -9.37 -3.93 -0.62
C GLY A 134 -10.17 -3.09 -1.63
N PRO A 135 -11.47 -2.85 -1.37
CA PRO A 135 -12.34 -2.12 -2.30
C PRO A 135 -11.82 -0.73 -2.68
N HIS A 136 -11.26 0.01 -1.72
CA HIS A 136 -10.74 1.37 -1.91
C HIS A 136 -9.21 1.45 -1.75
N LEU A 137 -8.50 0.34 -1.56
CA LEU A 137 -7.05 0.34 -1.31
C LEU A 137 -6.31 -0.52 -2.33
N PHE A 138 -5.27 0.04 -2.95
CA PHE A 138 -4.37 -0.69 -3.82
C PHE A 138 -2.89 -0.37 -3.55
N SER A 139 -2.00 -1.26 -3.98
CA SER A 139 -0.54 -1.12 -3.90
C SER A 139 0.11 -1.50 -5.22
N LEU A 140 1.26 -0.91 -5.53
CA LEU A 140 2.12 -1.38 -6.62
C LEU A 140 3.23 -2.34 -6.16
N ASN A 141 3.35 -2.55 -4.84
CA ASN A 141 4.37 -3.37 -4.19
C ASN A 141 5.81 -3.02 -4.61
N LEU A 142 6.09 -1.72 -4.74
CA LEU A 142 7.41 -1.20 -5.04
C LEU A 142 8.13 -0.83 -3.75
N GLU A 143 9.06 -1.68 -3.35
CA GLU A 143 9.99 -1.38 -2.26
C GLU A 143 11.10 -0.44 -2.76
N LYS A 144 11.42 0.61 -2.00
CA LYS A 144 12.54 1.52 -2.27
C LYS A 144 12.50 2.12 -3.68
N PRO A 145 11.37 2.73 -4.11
CA PRO A 145 11.25 3.24 -5.48
C PRO A 145 12.09 4.50 -5.74
N ILE A 146 12.60 5.13 -4.69
CA ILE A 146 13.35 6.39 -4.72
C ILE A 146 14.77 6.14 -4.21
N HIS A 147 15.77 6.68 -4.90
CA HIS A 147 17.17 6.67 -4.49
C HIS A 147 17.79 8.05 -4.67
N GLY A 148 18.45 8.58 -3.63
CA GLY A 148 19.03 9.92 -3.67
C GLY A 148 18.01 11.03 -3.98
N MET A 149 16.78 10.90 -3.45
CA MET A 149 15.64 11.80 -3.70
C MET A 149 15.17 11.85 -5.16
N GLU A 150 15.58 10.89 -5.99
CA GLU A 150 15.16 10.76 -7.38
C GLU A 150 14.45 9.42 -7.61
N TRP A 151 13.54 9.40 -8.58
CA TRP A 151 12.94 8.15 -9.03
C TRP A 151 14.00 7.20 -9.56
N ASN A 152 13.98 5.95 -9.08
CA ASN A 152 14.52 4.86 -9.89
C ASN A 152 13.74 4.82 -11.23
N PRO A 153 14.41 4.84 -12.40
CA PRO A 153 13.74 4.87 -13.69
C PRO A 153 12.73 3.73 -13.90
N SER A 154 13.05 2.52 -13.46
CA SER A 154 12.15 1.36 -13.59
C SER A 154 10.94 1.50 -12.67
N SER A 155 11.12 2.03 -11.46
CA SER A 155 10.04 2.29 -10.51
C SER A 155 9.10 3.40 -10.97
N LEU A 156 9.61 4.45 -11.63
CA LEU A 156 8.76 5.47 -12.25
C LEU A 156 7.92 4.86 -13.37
N GLN A 157 8.54 4.12 -14.30
CA GLN A 157 7.83 3.46 -15.39
C GLN A 157 6.77 2.49 -14.87
N ARG A 158 7.11 1.70 -13.84
CA ARG A 158 6.19 0.78 -13.18
C ARG A 158 5.03 1.50 -12.49
N SER A 159 5.29 2.66 -11.90
CA SER A 159 4.27 3.52 -11.29
C SER A 159 3.31 4.09 -12.32
N VAL A 160 3.81 4.56 -13.46
CA VAL A 160 2.98 5.00 -14.59
C VAL A 160 2.07 3.86 -15.07
N GLN A 161 2.64 2.67 -15.32
CA GLN A 161 1.88 1.49 -15.76
C GLN A 161 0.80 1.09 -14.76
N GLY A 162 1.14 1.02 -13.47
CA GLY A 162 0.21 0.64 -12.41
C GLY A 162 -0.95 1.63 -12.25
N VAL A 163 -0.64 2.94 -12.22
CA VAL A 163 -1.69 3.97 -12.10
C VAL A 163 -2.57 4.00 -13.35
N LEU A 164 -2.01 3.90 -14.56
CA LEU A 164 -2.82 3.79 -15.79
C LEU A 164 -3.72 2.57 -15.76
N SER A 165 -3.22 1.43 -15.29
CA SER A 165 -4.03 0.23 -15.12
C SER A 165 -5.20 0.44 -14.16
N VAL A 166 -4.97 1.14 -13.04
CA VAL A 166 -6.04 1.55 -12.12
C VAL A 166 -7.07 2.42 -12.85
N LEU A 167 -6.63 3.48 -13.56
CA LEU A 167 -7.53 4.36 -14.32
C LEU A 167 -8.39 3.60 -15.33
N LEU A 168 -7.79 2.70 -16.10
CA LEU A 168 -8.47 1.92 -17.14
C LEU A 168 -9.43 0.88 -16.54
N SER A 169 -9.01 0.17 -15.48
CA SER A 169 -9.86 -0.81 -14.78
C SER A 169 -11.14 -0.20 -14.23
N LEU A 170 -11.05 1.06 -13.85
CA LEU A 170 -12.11 1.86 -13.28
C LEU A 170 -12.88 2.70 -14.31
N LYS A 171 -12.42 2.69 -15.57
CA LYS A 171 -12.92 3.50 -16.68
C LYS A 171 -12.98 4.99 -16.32
N LYS A 172 -11.85 5.53 -15.84
CA LYS A 172 -11.70 6.94 -15.45
C LYS A 172 -10.66 7.63 -16.33
N ASN A 173 -11.07 8.75 -16.91
CA ASN A 173 -10.18 9.71 -17.56
C ASN A 173 -10.15 10.98 -16.67
N PRO A 174 -9.15 11.10 -15.77
CA PRO A 174 -9.18 12.10 -14.72
C PRO A 174 -8.50 13.41 -15.11
N ILE A 175 -8.86 14.49 -14.42
CA ILE A 175 -7.94 15.62 -14.25
C ILE A 175 -6.81 15.16 -13.33
N ILE A 176 -5.56 15.44 -13.70
CA ILE A 176 -4.38 15.04 -12.93
C ILE A 176 -3.87 16.27 -12.17
N ARG A 177 -3.90 16.22 -10.84
CA ARG A 177 -3.27 17.20 -9.94
C ARG A 177 -2.15 16.54 -9.16
N TYR A 178 -1.14 17.32 -8.80
CA TYR A 178 0.01 16.79 -8.06
C TYR A 178 0.51 17.80 -7.02
N GLN A 179 1.15 17.31 -5.97
CA GLN A 179 1.72 18.16 -4.93
C GLN A 179 2.91 18.98 -5.45
N HIS A 180 2.79 20.30 -5.43
CA HIS A 180 3.70 21.21 -6.14
C HIS A 180 5.16 21.11 -5.69
N PHE A 181 5.41 20.98 -4.38
CA PHE A 181 6.77 20.91 -3.85
C PHE A 181 7.52 19.66 -4.30
N SER A 182 6.83 18.62 -4.80
CA SER A 182 7.42 17.33 -5.12
C SER A 182 7.74 17.20 -6.61
N PRO A 183 9.03 17.19 -6.99
CA PRO A 183 9.44 16.85 -8.35
C PRO A 183 9.06 15.40 -8.71
N LEU A 184 9.01 14.51 -7.72
CA LEU A 184 8.63 13.11 -7.91
C LEU A 184 7.17 13.00 -8.34
N ALA A 185 6.27 13.68 -7.63
CA ALA A 185 4.84 13.73 -7.95
C ALA A 185 4.59 14.38 -9.31
N ARG A 186 5.25 15.51 -9.58
CA ARG A 186 5.19 16.21 -10.87
C ARG A 186 5.58 15.29 -12.04
N ARG A 187 6.73 14.62 -11.92
CA ARG A 187 7.26 13.76 -12.98
C ARG A 187 6.35 12.57 -13.27
N LEU A 188 5.77 11.98 -12.23
CA LEU A 188 4.76 10.92 -12.37
C LEU A 188 3.51 11.46 -13.06
N ALA A 189 3.00 12.63 -12.64
CA ALA A 189 1.83 13.28 -13.23
C ALA A 189 2.00 13.57 -14.72
N GLU A 190 3.13 14.17 -15.11
CA GLU A 190 3.47 14.45 -16.51
C GLU A 190 3.58 13.16 -17.33
N SER A 191 4.25 12.13 -16.80
CA SER A 191 4.41 10.84 -17.51
C SER A 191 3.08 10.11 -17.73
N ILE A 192 2.18 10.14 -16.73
CA ILE A 192 0.82 9.57 -16.86
C ILE A 192 0.05 10.36 -17.91
N ARG A 193 0.03 11.70 -17.82
CA ARG A 193 -0.66 12.57 -18.78
C ARG A 193 -0.20 12.30 -20.21
N ASP A 194 1.12 12.26 -20.44
CA ASP A 194 1.69 12.05 -21.76
C ASP A 194 1.30 10.67 -22.33
N THR A 195 1.20 9.65 -21.47
CA THR A 195 0.73 8.32 -21.89
C THR A 195 -0.78 8.31 -22.18
N VAL A 196 -1.60 8.99 -21.37
CA VAL A 196 -3.05 9.16 -21.63
C VAL A 196 -3.29 9.86 -22.97
N LEU A 197 -2.50 10.89 -23.29
CA LEU A 197 -2.59 11.59 -24.58
C LEU A 197 -2.21 10.69 -25.75
N LYS A 198 -1.12 9.92 -25.61
CA LYS A 198 -0.67 8.95 -26.61
C LYS A 198 -1.69 7.85 -26.87
N GLU A 199 -2.32 7.36 -25.81
CA GLU A 199 -3.29 6.25 -25.83
C GLU A 199 -4.74 6.73 -25.71
N SER A 200 -5.03 7.92 -26.24
CA SER A 200 -6.31 8.64 -26.02
C SER A 200 -7.56 7.82 -26.37
N SER A 201 -7.47 6.90 -27.33
CA SER A 201 -8.57 5.99 -27.69
C SER A 201 -8.97 5.06 -26.54
N LEU A 202 -8.04 4.62 -25.69
CA LEU A 202 -8.32 3.77 -24.52
C LEU A 202 -9.05 4.53 -23.42
N PHE A 203 -8.91 5.86 -23.38
CA PHE A 203 -9.51 6.75 -22.37
C PHE A 203 -10.79 7.45 -22.86
N HIS A 204 -11.36 7.00 -23.97
CA HIS A 204 -12.63 7.47 -24.48
C HIS A 204 -13.81 6.76 -23.77
N PHE A 205 -14.13 7.23 -22.57
CA PHE A 205 -15.29 6.77 -21.80
C PHE A 205 -16.47 7.72 -21.98
N GLN A 206 -17.70 7.21 -21.82
CA GLN A 206 -18.88 8.08 -21.78
C GLN A 206 -18.72 9.08 -20.63
N ARG A 207 -18.68 10.37 -20.96
CA ARG A 207 -18.55 11.45 -19.98
C ARG A 207 -19.82 11.50 -19.15
N GLY A 208 -19.73 11.13 -17.88
CA GLY A 208 -20.76 11.45 -16.89
C GLY A 208 -20.72 12.93 -16.54
N GLU A 209 -21.66 13.37 -15.71
CA GLU A 209 -21.72 14.75 -15.20
C GLU A 209 -20.56 15.12 -14.26
N SER A 210 -19.87 14.12 -13.69
CA SER A 210 -18.75 14.33 -12.75
C SER A 210 -17.39 14.07 -13.39
N VAL A 211 -16.43 14.90 -13.02
CA VAL A 211 -15.04 14.81 -13.52
C VAL A 211 -14.20 14.03 -12.50
N PRO A 212 -13.58 12.90 -12.88
CA PRO A 212 -12.69 12.17 -11.98
C PRO A 212 -11.42 12.99 -11.70
N LEU A 213 -10.88 12.87 -10.49
CA LEU A 213 -9.62 13.47 -10.07
C LEU A 213 -8.59 12.38 -9.79
N LEU A 214 -7.39 12.50 -10.36
CA LEU A 214 -6.19 11.80 -9.91
C LEU A 214 -5.34 12.82 -9.14
N LEU A 215 -5.15 12.60 -7.85
CA LEU A 215 -4.29 13.41 -7.00
C LEU A 215 -3.03 12.64 -6.64
N ILE A 216 -1.87 13.15 -7.07
CA ILE A 216 -0.57 12.54 -6.77
C ILE A 216 0.08 13.30 -5.62
N LEU A 217 0.31 12.59 -4.53
CA LEU A 217 0.93 13.10 -3.30
C LEU A 217 2.33 12.51 -3.14
N ASP A 218 3.12 13.12 -2.27
CA ASP A 218 4.43 12.63 -1.87
C ASP A 218 4.45 12.38 -0.37
N ARG A 219 4.91 11.20 0.05
CA ARG A 219 4.92 10.75 1.45
C ARG A 219 5.63 11.74 2.38
N ARG A 220 6.58 12.53 1.86
CA ARG A 220 7.26 13.60 2.59
C ARG A 220 6.33 14.68 3.14
N CYS A 221 5.10 14.80 2.64
CA CYS A 221 4.12 15.74 3.21
C CYS A 221 3.65 15.33 4.61
N ASP A 222 3.80 14.05 4.95
CA ASP A 222 3.42 13.50 6.24
C ASP A 222 4.28 12.26 6.55
N PRO A 223 5.50 12.47 7.07
CA PRO A 223 6.39 11.40 7.51
C PRO A 223 6.06 10.87 8.91
N ILE A 224 5.08 11.45 9.61
CA ILE A 224 4.71 11.08 10.99
C ILE A 224 3.79 9.86 10.98
N THR A 225 2.71 9.88 10.20
CA THR A 225 1.73 8.78 10.10
C THR A 225 2.38 7.38 10.03
N PRO A 226 3.35 7.09 9.15
CA PRO A 226 3.96 5.76 9.06
C PRO A 226 4.83 5.37 10.26
N LEU A 227 5.21 6.30 11.14
CA LEU A 227 6.06 6.06 12.31
C LEU A 227 5.29 5.80 13.61
N LEU A 228 3.96 5.90 13.61
CA LEU A 228 3.13 5.76 14.81
C LEU A 228 2.71 4.32 15.06
N ASN A 229 2.62 3.94 16.34
CA ASN A 229 1.97 2.70 16.73
C ASN A 229 0.50 2.74 16.34
N GLN A 230 0.00 1.61 15.87
CA GLN A 230 -1.34 1.49 15.31
C GLN A 230 -2.22 0.63 16.21
N TRP A 231 -3.45 1.09 16.43
CA TRP A 231 -4.38 0.45 17.38
C TRP A 231 -5.69 -0.03 16.75
N THR A 232 -5.86 0.13 15.45
CA THR A 232 -6.94 -0.55 14.71
C THR A 232 -6.48 -1.92 14.25
N TYR A 233 -7.38 -2.91 14.22
CA TYR A 233 -6.97 -4.31 14.09
C TYR A 233 -6.08 -4.58 12.86
N GLN A 234 -6.49 -4.15 11.66
CA GLN A 234 -5.68 -4.34 10.44
C GLN A 234 -4.33 -3.61 10.50
N ALA A 235 -4.33 -2.35 10.94
CA ALA A 235 -3.12 -1.54 10.98
C ALA A 235 -2.14 -2.08 12.02
N MET A 236 -2.63 -2.52 13.18
CA MET A 236 -1.83 -3.13 14.24
C MET A 236 -1.21 -4.46 13.82
N VAL A 237 -1.96 -5.31 13.10
CA VAL A 237 -1.41 -6.55 12.53
C VAL A 237 -0.30 -6.23 11.53
N HIS A 238 -0.48 -5.24 10.65
CA HIS A 238 0.57 -4.86 9.70
C HIS A 238 1.80 -4.24 10.38
N GLU A 239 1.60 -3.46 11.44
CA GLU A 239 2.68 -2.84 12.19
C GLU A 239 3.53 -3.87 12.96
N LEU A 240 2.89 -4.82 13.65
CA LEU A 240 3.59 -5.75 14.54
C LEU A 240 3.95 -7.09 13.91
N LEU A 241 3.17 -7.55 12.92
CA LEU A 241 3.33 -8.88 12.30
C LEU A 241 3.58 -8.82 10.79
N SER A 242 3.46 -7.64 10.17
CA SER A 242 3.58 -7.42 8.72
C SER A 242 2.57 -8.20 7.87
N ILE A 243 1.70 -7.48 7.17
CA ILE A 243 0.82 -8.06 6.14
C ILE A 243 1.51 -7.92 4.79
N LYS A 244 1.74 -9.04 4.09
CA LYS A 244 2.24 -9.08 2.71
C LYS A 244 1.21 -9.77 1.82
N ASN A 245 0.62 -9.06 0.86
CA ASN A 245 -0.42 -9.61 -0.05
C ASN A 245 -1.54 -10.34 0.71
N ASN A 246 -2.10 -9.69 1.73
CA ASN A 246 -3.11 -10.24 2.64
C ASN A 246 -2.66 -11.45 3.48
N ARG A 247 -1.36 -11.79 3.50
CA ARG A 247 -0.80 -12.90 4.27
C ARG A 247 0.02 -12.40 5.45
N VAL A 248 -0.06 -13.12 6.56
CA VAL A 248 0.73 -12.91 7.77
C VAL A 248 1.46 -14.21 8.09
N SER A 249 2.78 -14.12 8.26
CA SER A 249 3.56 -15.27 8.72
C SER A 249 3.43 -15.42 10.23
N LEU A 250 3.14 -16.63 10.69
CA LEU A 250 3.17 -16.99 12.11
C LEU A 250 4.42 -17.80 12.47
N VAL A 251 5.42 -17.84 11.58
CA VAL A 251 6.70 -18.51 11.86
C VAL A 251 7.38 -17.80 13.03
N GLY A 252 7.70 -18.56 14.08
CA GLY A 252 8.33 -18.04 15.29
C GLY A 252 7.35 -17.47 16.33
N VAL A 253 6.04 -17.43 16.05
CA VAL A 253 5.02 -17.02 17.02
C VAL A 253 4.85 -18.14 18.08
N PRO A 254 5.07 -17.85 19.38
CA PRO A 254 4.97 -18.85 20.44
C PRO A 254 3.57 -19.50 20.49
N GLY A 255 3.52 -20.83 20.35
CA GLY A 255 2.28 -21.60 20.37
C GLY A 255 1.38 -21.36 19.15
N ALA A 256 1.88 -20.83 18.03
CA ALA A 256 1.16 -20.95 16.78
C ALA A 256 1.09 -22.44 16.38
N PRO A 257 -0.06 -22.94 15.87
CA PRO A 257 -0.14 -24.31 15.40
C PRO A 257 0.92 -24.59 14.32
N LYS A 258 1.64 -25.72 14.43
CA LYS A 258 2.71 -26.07 13.45
C LYS A 258 2.18 -26.19 12.01
N ASP A 259 0.89 -26.48 11.87
CA ASP A 259 0.15 -26.56 10.61
C ASP A 259 -0.35 -25.19 10.11
N MET A 260 -0.12 -24.10 10.86
CA MET A 260 -0.58 -22.74 10.56
C MET A 260 0.61 -21.75 10.52
N SER A 261 1.56 -21.99 9.63
CA SER A 261 2.73 -21.11 9.45
C SER A 261 2.41 -19.79 8.76
N GLU A 262 1.30 -19.71 8.05
CA GLU A 262 0.83 -18.52 7.34
C GLU A 262 -0.70 -18.41 7.43
N VAL A 263 -1.18 -17.17 7.50
CA VAL A 263 -2.57 -16.83 7.65
C VAL A 263 -3.02 -15.83 6.59
N LEU A 264 -4.15 -16.09 5.94
CA LEU A 264 -4.82 -15.15 5.03
C LEU A 264 -5.82 -14.25 5.78
N LEU A 265 -5.66 -12.94 5.59
CA LEU A 265 -6.52 -11.87 6.09
C LEU A 265 -7.19 -11.17 4.90
N SER A 266 -8.36 -11.66 4.51
CA SER A 266 -9.16 -11.11 3.40
C SER A 266 -10.58 -10.84 3.87
N ALA A 267 -11.03 -9.60 3.76
CA ALA A 267 -12.40 -9.22 4.12
C ALA A 267 -13.46 -9.88 3.21
N GLU A 268 -13.08 -10.31 1.99
CA GLU A 268 -14.00 -10.98 1.06
C GLU A 268 -14.27 -12.44 1.46
N GLN A 269 -13.37 -13.06 2.21
CA GLN A 269 -13.39 -14.49 2.54
C GLN A 269 -13.55 -14.76 4.03
N ASP A 270 -13.41 -13.72 4.85
CA ASP A 270 -13.49 -13.80 6.29
C ASP A 270 -14.41 -12.69 6.83
N GLU A 271 -15.63 -13.09 7.17
CA GLU A 271 -16.66 -12.23 7.73
C GLU A 271 -16.25 -11.66 9.10
N PHE A 272 -15.54 -12.45 9.93
CA PHE A 272 -15.03 -11.95 11.20
C PHE A 272 -14.03 -10.84 10.94
N TYR A 273 -13.07 -11.03 10.04
CA TYR A 273 -12.11 -9.99 9.71
C TYR A 273 -12.78 -8.76 9.10
N ALA A 274 -13.73 -8.93 8.16
CA ALA A 274 -14.45 -7.83 7.52
C ALA A 274 -15.17 -6.92 8.54
N ASN A 275 -15.82 -7.52 9.54
CA ASN A 275 -16.56 -6.80 10.57
C ASN A 275 -15.65 -6.13 11.62
N ASN A 276 -14.41 -6.62 11.77
CA ASN A 276 -13.54 -6.25 12.89
C ASN A 276 -12.24 -5.52 12.48
N MET A 277 -11.88 -5.48 11.19
CA MET A 277 -10.59 -4.96 10.71
C MET A 277 -10.30 -3.50 11.10
N TYR A 278 -11.35 -2.73 11.40
CA TYR A 278 -11.26 -1.32 11.77
C TYR A 278 -11.59 -1.03 13.24
N LEU A 279 -11.92 -2.05 14.03
CA LEU A 279 -12.12 -1.87 15.47
C LEU A 279 -10.79 -1.57 16.15
N ASN A 280 -10.85 -0.80 17.24
CA ASN A 280 -9.68 -0.56 18.07
C ASN A 280 -9.33 -1.83 18.88
N PHE A 281 -8.12 -1.87 19.41
CA PHE A 281 -7.58 -3.03 20.12
C PHE A 281 -8.39 -3.44 21.36
N GLY A 282 -9.03 -2.49 22.05
CA GLY A 282 -9.92 -2.79 23.17
C GLY A 282 -11.20 -3.50 22.72
N ASP A 283 -11.85 -2.94 21.69
CA ASP A 283 -13.11 -3.46 21.16
C ASP A 283 -12.94 -4.85 20.55
N ILE A 284 -11.86 -5.11 19.79
CA ILE A 284 -11.60 -6.43 19.23
C ILE A 284 -11.35 -7.48 20.33
N GLY A 285 -10.72 -7.09 21.44
CA GLY A 285 -10.56 -7.96 22.61
C GLY A 285 -11.91 -8.37 23.21
N GLN A 286 -12.87 -7.44 23.28
CA GLN A 286 -14.23 -7.72 23.72
C GLN A 286 -14.98 -8.62 22.73
N THR A 287 -14.86 -8.36 21.42
CA THR A 287 -15.50 -9.20 20.39
C THR A 287 -14.99 -10.64 20.43
N ILE A 288 -13.68 -10.83 20.60
CA ILE A 288 -13.07 -12.17 20.73
C ILE A 288 -13.56 -12.87 22.00
N LYS A 289 -13.70 -12.14 23.12
CA LYS A 289 -14.27 -12.69 24.36
C LYS A 289 -15.72 -13.13 24.18
N SER A 290 -16.58 -12.28 23.61
CA SER A 290 -17.98 -12.64 23.34
C SER A 290 -18.10 -13.84 22.41
N LEU A 291 -17.26 -13.90 21.35
CA LEU A 291 -17.18 -15.06 20.48
C LEU A 291 -16.82 -16.32 21.28
N MET A 292 -15.85 -16.22 22.18
CA MET A 292 -15.47 -17.35 23.03
C MET A 292 -16.60 -17.78 23.97
N ASP A 293 -17.30 -16.85 24.62
CA ASP A 293 -18.42 -17.16 25.51
C ASP A 293 -19.53 -17.94 24.77
N GLU A 294 -19.84 -17.53 23.52
CA GLU A 294 -20.76 -18.28 22.65
C GLU A 294 -20.26 -19.69 22.33
N PHE A 295 -18.95 -19.85 22.10
CA PHE A 295 -18.34 -21.16 21.87
C PHE A 295 -18.38 -22.04 23.11
N GLN A 296 -18.11 -21.50 24.29
CA GLN A 296 -18.19 -22.24 25.55
C GLN A 296 -19.62 -22.73 25.84
N ALA A 297 -20.61 -21.87 25.60
CA ALA A 297 -22.02 -22.22 25.72
C ALA A 297 -22.39 -23.37 24.77
N LYS A 298 -21.96 -23.31 23.50
CA LYS A 298 -22.15 -24.39 22.51
C LYS A 298 -21.41 -25.67 22.90
N ALA A 299 -20.23 -25.55 23.50
CA ALA A 299 -19.42 -26.68 23.98
C ALA A 299 -19.94 -27.31 25.27
N LYS A 300 -20.91 -26.68 25.95
CA LYS A 300 -21.34 -27.05 27.31
C LYS A 300 -20.15 -27.18 28.28
N SER A 301 -19.14 -26.33 28.09
CA SER A 301 -17.97 -26.28 28.97
C SER A 301 -18.17 -25.19 30.03
N HIS A 302 -17.80 -25.50 31.27
CA HIS A 302 -17.87 -24.56 32.40
C HIS A 302 -16.49 -24.01 32.79
N GLN A 303 -15.47 -24.19 31.94
CA GLN A 303 -14.17 -23.57 32.19
C GLN A 303 -14.30 -22.05 32.19
N LYS A 304 -13.79 -21.39 33.22
CA LYS A 304 -13.64 -19.93 33.20
C LYS A 304 -12.56 -19.55 32.20
N VAL A 305 -12.91 -18.73 31.22
CA VAL A 305 -11.98 -18.16 30.23
C VAL A 305 -12.05 -16.64 30.36
N GLU A 306 -11.07 -16.06 31.04
CA GLU A 306 -11.07 -14.62 31.39
C GLU A 306 -10.00 -13.83 30.62
N SER A 307 -8.97 -14.52 30.10
CA SER A 307 -7.87 -13.91 29.35
C SER A 307 -7.71 -14.48 27.93
N ILE A 308 -6.97 -13.78 27.06
CA ILE A 308 -6.64 -14.28 25.71
C ILE A 308 -5.78 -15.55 25.76
N ALA A 309 -4.95 -15.70 26.81
CA ALA A 309 -4.19 -16.92 27.02
C ALA A 309 -5.11 -18.11 27.32
N ASP A 310 -6.13 -17.92 28.17
CA ASP A 310 -7.14 -18.95 28.46
C ASP A 310 -7.93 -19.30 27.20
N MET A 311 -8.25 -18.28 26.39
CA MET A 311 -8.95 -18.47 25.11
C MET A 311 -8.15 -19.37 24.16
N LYS A 312 -6.85 -19.14 24.05
CA LYS A 312 -5.96 -19.97 23.24
C LYS A 312 -5.89 -21.41 23.76
N ALA A 313 -5.68 -21.60 25.06
CA ALA A 313 -5.62 -22.91 25.69
C ALA A 313 -6.94 -23.68 25.53
N PHE A 314 -8.08 -22.98 25.60
CA PHE A 314 -9.39 -23.57 25.36
C PHE A 314 -9.51 -24.12 23.93
N VAL A 315 -9.11 -23.35 22.92
CA VAL A 315 -9.14 -23.79 21.51
C VAL A 315 -8.24 -25.02 21.28
N GLU A 316 -7.10 -25.10 21.95
CA GLU A 316 -6.18 -26.24 21.87
C GLU A 316 -6.76 -27.52 22.51
N ASN A 317 -7.47 -27.38 23.63
CA ASN A 317 -8.05 -28.51 24.39
C ASN A 317 -9.28 -29.13 23.75
N TYR A 318 -9.91 -28.48 22.77
CA TYR A 318 -11.10 -29.01 22.09
C TYR A 318 -10.94 -29.03 20.55
N PRO A 319 -10.24 -30.05 20.00
CA PRO A 319 -9.91 -30.14 18.56
C PRO A 319 -11.12 -30.18 17.61
N GLN A 320 -12.28 -30.62 18.09
CA GLN A 320 -13.54 -30.58 17.34
C GLN A 320 -13.97 -29.15 16.97
N PHE A 321 -13.61 -28.14 17.77
CA PHE A 321 -13.85 -26.74 17.45
C PHE A 321 -12.81 -26.16 16.50
N LYS A 322 -11.56 -26.64 16.53
CA LYS A 322 -10.54 -26.32 15.51
C LYS A 322 -11.04 -26.70 14.11
N LYS A 323 -11.76 -27.83 13.99
CA LYS A 323 -12.42 -28.25 12.74
C LYS A 323 -13.68 -27.44 12.40
N MET A 324 -14.37 -26.89 13.40
CA MET A 324 -15.66 -26.21 13.23
C MET A 324 -15.54 -24.69 13.02
N SER A 325 -14.41 -24.05 13.38
CA SER A 325 -14.15 -22.64 13.08
C SER A 325 -12.66 -22.30 12.96
N GLY A 326 -12.10 -22.48 11.76
CA GLY A 326 -10.73 -22.03 11.45
C GLY A 326 -10.53 -20.51 11.62
N ALA A 327 -11.59 -19.72 11.49
CA ALA A 327 -11.57 -18.27 11.72
C ALA A 327 -11.32 -17.90 13.19
N VAL A 328 -11.91 -18.64 14.14
CA VAL A 328 -11.70 -18.40 15.58
C VAL A 328 -10.26 -18.65 15.97
N THR A 329 -9.72 -19.84 15.63
CA THR A 329 -8.31 -20.17 15.92
C THR A 329 -7.37 -19.12 15.33
N LYS A 330 -7.62 -18.71 14.08
CA LYS A 330 -6.86 -17.67 13.39
C LYS A 330 -6.82 -16.35 14.18
N HIS A 331 -7.98 -15.79 14.48
CA HIS A 331 -8.07 -14.46 15.07
C HIS A 331 -7.69 -14.44 16.55
N VAL A 332 -7.99 -15.50 17.31
CA VAL A 332 -7.51 -15.67 18.69
C VAL A 332 -5.99 -15.74 18.73
N THR A 333 -5.36 -16.48 17.81
CA THR A 333 -3.89 -16.57 17.72
C THR A 333 -3.27 -15.21 17.41
N LEU A 334 -3.80 -14.50 16.42
CA LEU A 334 -3.32 -13.17 16.06
C LEU A 334 -3.46 -12.18 17.21
N VAL A 335 -4.66 -12.03 17.79
CA VAL A 335 -4.91 -11.09 18.89
C VAL A 335 -4.11 -11.46 20.14
N GLY A 336 -3.92 -12.74 20.41
CA GLY A 336 -3.04 -13.22 21.48
C GLY A 336 -1.58 -12.81 21.28
N GLU A 337 -1.07 -12.94 20.06
CA GLU A 337 0.29 -12.50 19.74
C GLU A 337 0.43 -10.97 19.82
N LEU A 338 -0.54 -10.20 19.30
CA LEU A 338 -0.55 -8.74 19.44
C LEU A 338 -0.50 -8.31 20.91
N SER A 339 -1.32 -8.93 21.77
CA SER A 339 -1.34 -8.66 23.21
C SER A 339 0.00 -8.96 23.89
N ARG A 340 0.62 -10.10 23.52
CA ARG A 340 1.94 -10.50 24.00
C ARG A 340 3.02 -9.47 23.63
N VAL A 341 3.07 -9.05 22.36
CA VAL A 341 4.04 -8.08 21.84
C VAL A 341 3.85 -6.70 22.48
N VAL A 342 2.60 -6.24 22.63
CA VAL A 342 2.27 -4.97 23.30
C VAL A 342 2.79 -4.95 24.75
N THR A 343 2.53 -6.03 25.48
CA THR A 343 2.95 -6.15 26.89
C THR A 343 4.46 -6.27 27.01
N GLN A 344 5.08 -7.14 26.20
CA GLN A 344 6.52 -7.41 26.26
C GLN A 344 7.36 -6.17 25.97
N HIS A 345 6.90 -5.29 25.09
CA HIS A 345 7.65 -4.11 24.64
C HIS A 345 7.08 -2.79 25.17
N ASN A 346 6.17 -2.84 26.14
CA ASN A 346 5.57 -1.67 26.78
C ASN A 346 5.00 -0.65 25.77
N LEU A 347 4.34 -1.14 24.72
CA LEU A 347 3.93 -0.30 23.58
C LEU A 347 2.86 0.74 23.93
N LEU A 348 2.12 0.55 25.03
CA LEU A 348 1.13 1.53 25.51
C LEU A 348 1.81 2.84 25.95
N GLU A 349 2.87 2.75 26.75
CA GLU A 349 3.60 3.94 27.23
C GLU A 349 4.34 4.64 26.09
N ILE A 350 4.90 3.86 25.16
CA ILE A 350 5.55 4.38 23.96
C ILE A 350 4.52 5.12 23.09
N SER A 351 3.39 4.48 22.81
CA SER A 351 2.34 5.08 21.99
C SER A 351 1.77 6.35 22.60
N GLU A 352 1.62 6.42 23.93
CA GLU A 352 1.20 7.65 24.60
C GLU A 352 2.20 8.79 24.33
N ALA A 353 3.51 8.53 24.44
CA ALA A 353 4.54 9.52 24.11
C ALA A 353 4.54 9.90 22.61
N GLU A 354 4.29 8.95 21.70
CA GLU A 354 4.16 9.22 20.27
C GLU A 354 2.97 10.15 19.97
N GLN A 355 1.83 9.93 20.61
CA GLN A 355 0.62 10.75 20.42
C GLN A 355 0.81 12.16 20.97
N GLU A 356 1.38 12.30 22.18
CA GLU A 356 1.74 13.61 22.74
C GLU A 356 2.70 14.38 21.82
N LEU A 357 3.76 13.71 21.33
CA LEU A 357 4.72 14.31 20.40
C LEU A 357 4.09 14.80 19.09
N SER A 358 3.09 14.06 18.60
CA SER A 358 2.47 14.32 17.31
C SER A 358 1.36 15.37 17.40
N CYS A 359 0.65 15.44 18.54
CA CYS A 359 -0.58 16.23 18.66
C CYS A 359 -0.44 17.46 19.57
N GLN A 360 0.50 17.47 20.51
CA GLN A 360 0.64 18.54 21.50
C GLN A 360 1.81 19.49 21.16
N GLU A 361 1.84 20.65 21.82
CA GLU A 361 2.88 21.69 21.63
C GLU A 361 3.76 21.87 22.89
N GLU A 362 3.96 20.82 23.68
CA GLU A 362 4.68 20.89 24.96
C GLU A 362 6.11 20.34 24.89
N HIS A 363 6.99 21.07 24.18
CA HIS A 363 8.37 20.65 23.89
C HIS A 363 9.15 20.11 25.11
N SER A 364 9.19 20.85 26.22
CA SER A 364 9.97 20.48 27.41
C SER A 364 9.46 19.19 28.06
N GLN A 365 8.14 18.98 28.08
CA GLN A 365 7.53 17.79 28.66
C GLN A 365 7.80 16.58 27.77
N SER A 366 7.60 16.72 26.46
CA SER A 366 7.91 15.66 25.50
C SER A 366 9.39 15.26 25.56
N LEU A 367 10.32 16.22 25.61
CA LEU A 367 11.75 15.94 25.70
C LEU A 367 12.10 15.18 26.99
N THR A 368 11.50 15.57 28.12
CA THR A 368 11.70 14.89 29.41
C THR A 368 11.18 13.46 29.38
N LYS A 369 9.98 13.25 28.82
CA LYS A 369 9.36 11.93 28.67
C LYS A 369 10.19 11.02 27.77
N ILE A 370 10.65 11.51 26.61
CA ILE A 370 11.54 10.75 25.72
C ILE A 370 12.81 10.36 26.47
N ARG A 371 13.50 11.29 27.14
CA ARG A 371 14.73 10.97 27.88
C ARG A 371 14.52 9.89 28.94
N ARG A 372 13.38 9.92 29.65
CA ARG A 372 13.00 8.88 30.61
C ARG A 372 12.82 7.52 29.93
N LEU A 373 12.07 7.45 28.84
CA LEU A 373 11.86 6.21 28.07
C LEU A 373 13.16 5.70 27.43
N LEU A 374 14.06 6.61 27.04
CA LEU A 374 15.35 6.23 26.48
C LEU A 374 16.34 5.71 27.53
N ALA A 375 16.08 5.96 28.81
CA ALA A 375 16.90 5.47 29.90
C ALA A 375 16.48 4.07 30.42
N THR A 376 15.35 3.52 29.94
CA THR A 376 14.89 2.18 30.34
C THR A 376 15.30 1.10 29.33
N ASP A 377 15.60 -0.10 29.81
CA ASP A 377 16.00 -1.24 28.95
C ASP A 377 14.81 -2.08 28.46
N HIS A 378 13.58 -1.65 28.73
CA HIS A 378 12.35 -2.41 28.44
C HIS A 378 11.71 -2.07 27.09
N ILE A 379 12.29 -1.15 26.31
CA ILE A 379 11.79 -0.77 24.97
C ILE A 379 12.74 -1.28 23.89
N ARG A 380 12.20 -1.61 22.71
CA ARG A 380 13.04 -2.04 21.58
C ARG A 380 13.80 -0.85 21.01
N ASP A 381 14.96 -1.13 20.44
CA ASP A 381 15.78 -0.13 19.73
C ASP A 381 15.02 0.62 18.64
N ILE A 382 14.16 -0.08 17.90
CA ILE A 382 13.33 0.54 16.85
C ILE A 382 12.31 1.51 17.43
N ASP A 383 11.70 1.20 18.58
CA ASP A 383 10.70 2.05 19.22
C ASP A 383 11.38 3.29 19.83
N ALA A 384 12.55 3.10 20.44
CA ALA A 384 13.40 4.19 20.90
C ALA A 384 13.80 5.14 19.76
N ALA A 385 14.27 4.58 18.64
CA ALA A 385 14.67 5.36 17.47
C ALA A 385 13.46 6.13 16.88
N ARG A 386 12.28 5.49 16.81
CA ARG A 386 11.04 6.13 16.36
C ARG A 386 10.64 7.35 17.20
N LEU A 387 10.74 7.28 18.52
CA LEU A 387 10.51 8.45 19.38
C LEU A 387 11.47 9.61 19.03
N VAL A 388 12.73 9.29 18.75
CA VAL A 388 13.72 10.30 18.33
C VAL A 388 13.43 10.82 16.91
N PHE A 389 12.97 9.98 15.97
CA PHE A 389 12.56 10.41 14.64
C PHE A 389 11.39 11.39 14.71
N LEU A 390 10.34 11.05 15.48
CA LEU A 390 9.17 11.90 15.68
C LEU A 390 9.56 13.25 16.32
N TYR A 391 10.39 13.22 17.36
CA TYR A 391 10.91 14.44 18.00
C TYR A 391 11.72 15.30 17.00
N ALA A 392 12.61 14.67 16.24
CA ALA A 392 13.47 15.34 15.28
C ALA A 392 12.63 16.01 14.17
N ILE A 393 11.64 15.31 13.62
CA ILE A 393 10.71 15.86 12.62
C ILE A 393 9.92 17.03 13.21
N ARG A 394 9.30 16.85 14.39
CA ARG A 394 8.41 17.84 15.02
C ARG A 394 9.13 19.10 15.47
N TYR A 395 10.32 18.95 16.05
CA TYR A 395 11.06 20.02 16.73
C TYR A 395 12.36 20.41 16.02
N SER A 396 12.57 20.01 14.75
CA SER A 396 13.74 20.38 13.93
C SER A 396 14.04 21.88 13.92
N LYS A 397 13.00 22.72 14.03
CA LYS A 397 13.07 24.19 14.02
C LYS A 397 12.90 24.83 15.42
N HIS A 398 12.73 24.04 16.47
CA HIS A 398 12.54 24.57 17.82
C HIS A 398 13.88 25.13 18.36
N PRO A 399 13.91 26.34 18.98
CA PRO A 399 15.15 26.95 19.47
C PRO A 399 15.91 26.08 20.48
N ASN A 400 15.18 25.39 21.36
CA ASN A 400 15.73 24.55 22.43
C ASN A 400 15.72 23.05 22.07
N LYS A 401 15.76 22.69 20.78
CA LYS A 401 15.80 21.29 20.36
C LYS A 401 17.08 20.60 20.86
N ASP A 402 16.98 19.35 21.25
CA ASP A 402 18.13 18.55 21.69
C ASP A 402 18.21 17.20 20.97
N ILE A 403 18.32 17.26 19.64
CA ILE A 403 18.41 16.04 18.81
C ILE A 403 19.74 15.32 19.08
N SER A 404 20.84 16.06 19.22
CA SER A 404 22.16 15.48 19.49
C SER A 404 22.23 14.76 20.83
N GLY A 405 21.61 15.30 21.88
CA GLY A 405 21.54 14.62 23.18
C GLY A 405 20.71 13.35 23.13
N LEU A 406 19.59 13.34 22.39
CA LEU A 406 18.78 12.13 22.18
C LEU A 406 19.53 11.06 21.37
N VAL A 407 20.28 11.46 20.33
CA VAL A 407 21.15 10.57 19.56
C VAL A 407 22.23 9.95 20.43
N GLU A 408 22.82 10.72 21.33
CA GLU A 408 23.80 10.21 22.30
C GLU A 408 23.20 9.20 23.29
N LEU A 409 21.95 9.41 23.71
CA LEU A 409 21.23 8.42 24.52
C LEU A 409 20.98 7.11 23.77
N LEU A 410 20.63 7.17 22.47
CA LEU A 410 20.53 5.96 21.63
C LEU A 410 21.87 5.22 21.55
N ARG A 411 22.99 5.94 21.38
CA ARG A 411 24.33 5.31 21.39
C ARG A 411 24.62 4.63 22.72
N ARG A 412 24.37 5.30 23.84
CA ARG A 412 24.66 4.77 25.19
C ARG A 412 23.89 3.52 25.52
N ARG A 413 22.67 3.36 24.98
CA ARG A 413 21.89 2.13 25.16
C ARG A 413 22.35 0.97 24.28
N GLY A 414 23.22 1.22 23.30
CA GLY A 414 23.66 0.22 22.33
C GLY A 414 22.70 0.03 21.14
N THR A 415 21.87 1.03 20.82
CA THR A 415 21.02 0.97 19.62
C THR A 415 21.88 0.78 18.37
N PRO A 416 21.47 -0.08 17.40
CA PRO A 416 22.22 -0.29 16.18
C PRO A 416 22.53 1.00 15.42
N ASP A 417 23.78 1.18 14.99
CA ASP A 417 24.25 2.37 14.26
C ASP A 417 23.35 2.72 13.08
N ARG A 418 22.86 1.70 12.36
CA ARG A 418 21.89 1.86 11.27
C ARG A 418 20.71 2.76 11.66
N LEU A 419 20.09 2.52 12.82
CA LEU A 419 18.92 3.29 13.31
C LEU A 419 19.32 4.68 13.82
N ILE A 420 20.52 4.80 14.39
CA ILE A 420 21.07 6.08 14.85
C ILE A 420 21.31 7.00 13.65
N ASP A 421 21.93 6.48 12.59
CA ASP A 421 22.16 7.18 11.33
C ASP A 421 20.84 7.60 10.67
N SER A 422 19.80 6.77 10.80
CA SER A 422 18.47 7.06 10.24
C SER A 422 17.79 8.27 10.88
N VAL A 423 18.28 8.80 12.02
CA VAL A 423 17.79 10.07 12.57
C VAL A 423 18.10 11.23 11.62
N ASP A 424 19.31 11.28 11.07
CA ASP A 424 19.69 12.31 10.10
C ASP A 424 18.98 12.11 8.76
N ASP A 425 18.80 10.86 8.33
CA ASP A 425 18.05 10.55 7.12
C ASP A 425 16.59 11.03 7.21
N MET A 426 15.92 10.78 8.35
CA MET A 426 14.55 11.22 8.59
C MET A 426 14.41 12.74 8.52
N LEU A 427 15.38 13.48 9.10
CA LEU A 427 15.42 14.93 9.03
C LEU A 427 15.60 15.44 7.59
N ARG A 428 16.52 14.84 6.84
CA ARG A 428 16.75 15.20 5.43
C ARG A 428 15.50 14.90 4.60
N TYR A 429 14.89 13.74 4.81
CA TYR A 429 13.67 13.33 4.14
C TYR A 429 12.52 14.31 4.41
N SER A 430 12.25 14.66 5.67
CA SER A 430 11.16 15.57 6.04
C SER A 430 11.39 17.01 5.56
N ASN A 431 12.62 17.52 5.66
CA ASN A 431 12.92 18.93 5.31
C ASN A 431 12.77 19.23 3.81
N THR A 432 12.95 18.23 2.93
CA THR A 432 12.76 18.43 1.49
C THR A 432 11.30 18.63 1.08
N GLY A 433 10.34 18.34 1.96
CA GLY A 433 8.91 18.60 1.75
C GLY A 433 8.43 19.99 2.19
N GLU A 434 9.25 20.74 2.93
CA GLU A 434 8.88 22.04 3.48
C GLU A 434 9.29 23.18 2.54
N THR A 435 8.38 23.68 1.71
CA THR A 435 8.53 24.95 0.97
C THR A 435 7.66 26.03 1.59
N VAL A 436 7.96 27.30 1.32
CA VAL A 436 7.35 28.48 1.97
C VAL A 436 5.81 28.53 1.87
N GLY A 437 5.19 27.81 0.92
CA GLY A 437 3.73 27.65 0.79
C GLY A 437 3.13 26.40 1.47
N SER A 438 3.93 25.47 1.99
CA SER A 438 3.45 24.26 2.69
C SER A 438 3.07 24.51 4.15
N SER A 439 3.30 25.73 4.66
CA SER A 439 2.87 26.14 6.01
C SER A 439 1.38 25.96 6.26
N ILE A 440 0.56 25.86 5.19
CA ILE A 440 -0.90 25.71 5.25
C ILE A 440 -1.35 24.25 5.46
N LEU A 441 -0.45 23.27 5.30
CA LEU A 441 -0.75 21.82 5.35
C LEU A 441 0.29 20.97 6.11
N THR A 442 1.36 21.57 6.62
CA THR A 442 2.22 20.91 7.61
C THR A 442 1.53 20.87 8.97
N THR A 443 1.88 19.91 9.83
CA THR A 443 1.37 19.62 11.19
C THR A 443 1.11 20.81 12.13
N LYS A 444 1.57 22.02 11.80
CA LYS A 444 1.30 23.28 12.53
C LYS A 444 -0.15 23.78 12.44
N ASP A 445 -0.91 23.45 11.39
CA ASP A 445 -2.33 23.84 11.27
C ASP A 445 -3.29 22.72 11.72
N VAL A 446 -2.82 21.47 11.72
CA VAL A 446 -3.58 20.31 12.22
C VAL A 446 -3.91 20.48 13.71
N THR A 447 -2.98 21.01 14.52
CA THR A 447 -3.18 21.24 15.96
C THR A 447 -4.27 22.27 16.28
N LYS A 448 -4.54 23.24 15.39
CA LYS A 448 -5.59 24.25 15.60
C LYS A 448 -6.98 23.79 15.16
N ILE A 449 -7.05 22.74 14.35
CA ILE A 449 -8.30 22.20 13.81
C ILE A 449 -8.75 20.97 14.61
N THR A 450 -7.82 20.17 15.15
CA THR A 450 -8.14 19.06 16.07
C THR A 450 -8.96 19.57 17.25
N GLU A 451 -8.64 20.71 17.86
CA GLU A 451 -9.46 21.31 18.93
C GLU A 451 -10.92 21.61 18.52
N LYS A 452 -11.19 21.89 17.22
CA LYS A 452 -12.53 22.22 16.71
C LYS A 452 -13.33 21.02 16.21
N ILE A 453 -12.68 19.97 15.72
CA ILE A 453 -13.34 18.76 15.21
C ILE A 453 -13.61 17.73 16.32
N PHE A 454 -12.82 17.72 17.39
CA PHE A 454 -12.99 16.80 18.53
C PHE A 454 -14.33 16.97 19.27
N LYS A 455 -15.03 18.10 19.12
CA LYS A 455 -16.38 18.29 19.70
C LYS A 455 -17.51 17.60 18.92
N GLY A 456 -17.24 17.04 17.72
CA GLY A 456 -18.28 16.56 16.80
C GLY A 456 -18.46 15.05 16.68
N LEU A 457 -17.51 14.24 17.11
CA LEU A 457 -17.57 12.77 17.00
C LEU A 457 -17.84 12.15 18.37
N LYS A 458 -19.03 11.56 18.53
CA LYS A 458 -19.38 10.75 19.70
C LYS A 458 -18.53 9.47 19.71
N GLY A 459 -17.41 9.51 20.42
CA GLY A 459 -16.59 8.37 20.83
C GLY A 459 -15.85 8.73 22.10
N VAL A 460 -15.61 7.78 22.99
CA VAL A 460 -14.77 8.01 24.18
C VAL A 460 -13.36 8.35 23.68
N GLU A 461 -12.82 9.50 24.09
CA GLU A 461 -11.48 9.92 23.68
C GLU A 461 -10.46 8.85 24.09
N ASN A 462 -9.78 8.28 23.09
CA ASN A 462 -8.72 7.30 23.31
C ASN A 462 -7.37 8.01 23.16
N VAL A 463 -6.60 8.02 24.25
CA VAL A 463 -5.27 8.66 24.31
C VAL A 463 -4.31 8.10 23.26
N PHE A 464 -4.53 6.86 22.80
CA PHE A 464 -3.67 6.17 21.84
C PHE A 464 -4.00 6.46 20.37
N THR A 465 -5.08 7.20 20.08
CA THR A 465 -5.56 7.45 18.70
C THR A 465 -5.99 8.90 18.48
N GLN A 466 -5.21 9.86 18.98
CA GLN A 466 -5.49 11.30 18.85
C GLN A 466 -5.06 11.86 17.49
N HIS A 467 -3.94 11.34 16.96
CA HIS A 467 -3.38 11.73 15.68
C HIS A 467 -4.38 11.52 14.53
N SER A 468 -4.30 12.39 13.52
CA SER A 468 -5.03 12.23 12.28
C SER A 468 -4.10 12.48 11.09
N PRO A 469 -4.08 11.58 10.08
CA PRO A 469 -3.22 11.77 8.92
C PRO A 469 -3.55 13.04 8.14
N VAL A 470 -2.52 13.69 7.57
CA VAL A 470 -2.67 14.91 6.74
C VAL A 470 -3.62 14.68 5.56
N LEU A 471 -3.71 13.44 5.08
CA LEU A 471 -4.64 13.02 4.03
C LEU A 471 -6.10 13.41 4.34
N LYS A 472 -6.51 13.41 5.62
CA LYS A 472 -7.88 13.76 6.01
C LYS A 472 -8.23 15.20 5.64
N ASP A 473 -7.33 16.15 5.91
CA ASP A 473 -7.53 17.56 5.57
C ASP A 473 -7.52 17.80 4.06
N ILE A 474 -6.68 17.05 3.33
CA ILE A 474 -6.67 17.07 1.86
C ILE A 474 -8.03 16.60 1.31
N MET A 475 -8.58 15.47 1.83
CA MET A 475 -9.90 14.97 1.43
C MET A 475 -11.03 15.95 1.75
N ASP A 476 -10.98 16.57 2.93
CA ASP A 476 -11.92 17.62 3.35
C ASP A 476 -11.91 18.80 2.36
N ASN A 477 -10.73 19.26 1.96
CA ASN A 477 -10.57 20.35 1.00
C ASN A 477 -11.04 19.97 -0.40
N ILE A 478 -10.88 18.70 -0.82
CA ILE A 478 -11.42 18.22 -2.09
C ILE A 478 -12.95 18.30 -2.10
N VAL A 479 -13.63 17.73 -1.09
CA VAL A 479 -15.10 17.73 -1.02
C VAL A 479 -15.67 19.15 -0.94
N LYS A 480 -14.99 20.05 -0.23
CA LYS A 480 -15.39 21.46 -0.10
C LYS A 480 -15.07 22.30 -1.34
N GLY A 481 -14.36 21.76 -2.34
CA GLY A 481 -13.93 22.49 -3.52
C GLY A 481 -12.88 23.58 -3.23
N ARG A 482 -12.06 23.39 -2.19
CA ARG A 482 -11.08 24.36 -1.68
C ARG A 482 -9.64 23.88 -1.81
N LEU A 483 -9.39 22.85 -2.62
CA LEU A 483 -8.04 22.34 -2.83
C LEU A 483 -7.20 23.36 -3.62
N SER A 484 -6.22 23.97 -2.94
CA SER A 484 -5.35 25.03 -3.47
C SER A 484 -4.70 24.66 -4.81
N GLU A 485 -4.85 25.53 -5.82
CA GLU A 485 -4.22 25.38 -7.14
C GLU A 485 -2.70 25.60 -7.10
N GLU A 486 -2.22 26.44 -6.17
CA GLU A 486 -0.79 26.67 -5.97
C GLU A 486 -0.12 25.44 -5.34
N ALA A 487 -0.73 24.87 -4.30
CA ALA A 487 -0.19 23.69 -3.63
C ALA A 487 -0.38 22.40 -4.45
N PHE A 488 -1.45 22.35 -5.26
CA PHE A 488 -1.80 21.19 -6.08
C PHE A 488 -2.14 21.60 -7.52
N PRO A 489 -1.18 22.03 -8.35
CA PRO A 489 -1.45 22.43 -9.72
C PRO A 489 -1.94 21.27 -10.60
N VAL A 490 -2.61 21.62 -11.70
CA VAL A 490 -3.05 20.67 -12.73
C VAL A 490 -1.90 20.37 -13.68
N ALA A 491 -1.65 19.10 -13.98
CA ALA A 491 -0.69 18.69 -14.99
C ALA A 491 -1.19 19.10 -16.39
N GLY A 492 -0.56 20.09 -17.02
CA GLY A 492 -0.91 20.58 -18.36
C GLY A 492 -1.70 21.89 -18.40
N GLY A 493 -2.07 22.45 -17.24
CA GLY A 493 -2.69 23.78 -17.17
C GLY A 493 -4.13 23.86 -17.67
N GLU A 494 -4.83 22.73 -17.80
CA GLU A 494 -6.25 22.70 -18.13
C GLU A 494 -7.11 23.21 -16.96
N SER A 495 -8.22 23.88 -17.28
CA SER A 495 -9.15 24.42 -16.27
C SER A 495 -9.96 23.31 -15.60
N THR A 496 -10.00 23.31 -14.27
CA THR A 496 -10.82 22.40 -13.46
C THR A 496 -12.26 22.91 -13.33
N THR A 497 -13.10 22.71 -14.34
CA THR A 497 -14.54 22.96 -14.22
C THR A 497 -15.30 21.65 -14.07
N GLY A 498 -15.94 21.43 -12.93
CA GLY A 498 -16.82 20.29 -12.72
C GLY A 498 -16.85 19.83 -11.27
N ARG A 499 -17.94 19.16 -10.88
CA ARG A 499 -18.06 18.56 -9.56
C ARG A 499 -17.21 17.29 -9.51
N ILE A 500 -16.26 17.24 -8.58
CA ILE A 500 -15.45 16.06 -8.31
C ILE A 500 -16.28 15.10 -7.45
N GLN A 501 -16.48 13.88 -7.94
CA GLN A 501 -17.15 12.80 -7.20
C GLN A 501 -16.29 11.55 -7.08
N ASP A 502 -15.43 11.29 -8.07
CA ASP A 502 -14.49 10.18 -8.08
C ASP A 502 -13.09 10.70 -7.90
N VAL A 503 -12.40 10.22 -6.86
CA VAL A 503 -11.02 10.61 -6.57
C VAL A 503 -10.15 9.37 -6.48
N ILE A 504 -9.02 9.42 -7.16
CA ILE A 504 -7.96 8.43 -7.05
C ILE A 504 -6.78 9.18 -6.44
N ILE A 505 -6.34 8.76 -5.26
CA ILE A 505 -5.20 9.35 -4.56
C ILE A 505 -4.04 8.37 -4.68
N PHE A 506 -2.92 8.83 -5.20
CA PHE A 506 -1.70 8.04 -5.30
C PHE A 506 -0.56 8.69 -4.51
N MET A 507 -0.06 8.01 -3.48
CA MET A 507 1.05 8.47 -2.65
C MET A 507 2.39 7.88 -3.13
N VAL A 508 3.26 8.75 -3.66
CA VAL A 508 4.66 8.41 -3.95
C VAL A 508 5.39 8.23 -2.64
N GLY A 509 6.08 7.10 -2.44
CA GLY A 509 6.64 6.73 -1.13
C GLY A 509 5.64 6.03 -0.20
N GLY A 510 4.50 5.61 -0.75
CA GLY A 510 3.60 4.65 -0.11
C GLY A 510 2.57 5.23 0.86
N VAL A 511 1.55 4.41 1.15
CA VAL A 511 0.42 4.74 2.04
C VAL A 511 0.48 3.90 3.31
N THR A 512 -0.37 4.18 4.29
CA THR A 512 -0.52 3.37 5.50
C THR A 512 -1.93 2.80 5.65
N HIS A 513 -2.08 1.81 6.53
CA HIS A 513 -3.42 1.32 6.91
C HIS A 513 -4.21 2.36 7.73
N GLU A 514 -3.55 3.29 8.43
CA GLU A 514 -4.20 4.43 9.10
C GLU A 514 -4.88 5.34 8.07
N GLU A 515 -4.18 5.67 6.99
CA GLU A 515 -4.72 6.47 5.87
C GLU A 515 -5.85 5.74 5.15
N SER A 516 -5.70 4.43 4.92
CA SER A 516 -6.78 3.60 4.36
C SER A 516 -8.03 3.62 5.23
N PHE A 517 -7.87 3.56 6.56
CA PHE A 517 -8.97 3.67 7.50
C PHE A 517 -9.61 5.07 7.48
N ALA A 518 -8.80 6.13 7.43
CA ALA A 518 -9.30 7.49 7.30
C ALA A 518 -10.13 7.67 6.02
N VAL A 519 -9.69 7.12 4.88
CA VAL A 519 -10.45 7.11 3.62
C VAL A 519 -11.75 6.34 3.75
N HIS A 520 -11.74 5.17 4.41
CA HIS A 520 -12.94 4.38 4.66
C HIS A 520 -13.97 5.15 5.47
N GLN A 521 -13.57 5.73 6.61
CA GLN A 521 -14.44 6.55 7.45
C GLN A 521 -14.98 7.76 6.68
N PHE A 522 -14.11 8.43 5.93
CA PHE A 522 -14.47 9.62 5.16
C PHE A 522 -15.53 9.32 4.10
N CYS A 523 -15.36 8.24 3.33
CA CYS A 523 -16.34 7.83 2.32
C CYS A 523 -17.67 7.38 2.94
N ARG A 524 -17.65 6.76 4.13
CA ARG A 524 -18.89 6.42 4.86
C ARG A 524 -19.65 7.65 5.34
N ALA A 525 -18.93 8.68 5.79
CA ALA A 525 -19.52 9.95 6.22
C ALA A 525 -19.99 10.82 5.03
N ASN A 526 -19.39 10.64 3.85
CA ASN A 526 -19.65 11.46 2.67
C ASN A 526 -20.08 10.58 1.47
N THR A 527 -21.36 10.22 1.38
CA THR A 527 -21.89 9.33 0.33
C THR A 527 -21.78 9.90 -1.09
N GLY A 528 -21.57 11.22 -1.24
CA GLY A 528 -21.44 11.90 -2.52
C GLY A 528 -20.04 11.87 -3.15
N ILE A 529 -19.05 11.27 -2.46
CA ILE A 529 -17.68 11.12 -2.96
C ILE A 529 -17.22 9.68 -2.83
N ARG A 530 -16.42 9.22 -3.78
CA ARG A 530 -15.84 7.88 -3.80
C ARG A 530 -14.34 8.00 -4.01
N ILE A 531 -13.56 7.39 -3.13
CA ILE A 531 -12.11 7.51 -3.13
C ILE A 531 -11.49 6.13 -3.30
N ALA A 532 -10.50 6.03 -4.18
CA ALA A 532 -9.54 4.92 -4.21
C ALA A 532 -8.16 5.45 -3.82
N LEU A 533 -7.58 4.89 -2.75
CA LEU A 533 -6.26 5.21 -2.25
C LEU A 533 -5.27 4.15 -2.72
N GLY A 534 -4.10 4.57 -3.18
CA GLY A 534 -2.98 3.67 -3.35
C GLY A 534 -1.65 4.39 -3.27
N GLY A 535 -0.60 3.60 -3.34
CA GLY A 535 0.76 4.12 -3.31
C GLY A 535 1.74 3.12 -3.88
N THR A 536 3.02 3.50 -3.90
CA THR A 536 4.10 2.62 -4.31
C THR A 536 4.15 1.36 -3.43
N LEU A 537 3.97 1.50 -2.12
CA LEU A 537 3.89 0.43 -1.14
C LEU A 537 2.83 0.75 -0.07
N ILE A 538 2.43 -0.24 0.72
CA ILE A 538 1.72 -0.02 2.00
C ILE A 538 2.74 -0.23 3.12
N HIS A 539 2.98 0.81 3.89
CA HIS A 539 4.01 0.86 4.92
C HIS A 539 3.49 0.53 6.31
N ASN A 540 4.32 -0.24 7.03
CA ASN A 540 4.51 -0.14 8.47
C ASN A 540 5.76 0.69 8.79
N SER A 541 6.03 0.95 10.06
CA SER A 541 7.17 1.76 10.48
C SER A 541 8.51 1.22 9.97
N GLN A 542 8.73 -0.08 10.02
CA GLN A 542 9.98 -0.71 9.60
C GLN A 542 10.25 -0.55 8.09
N SER A 543 9.24 -0.82 7.26
CA SER A 543 9.37 -0.65 5.80
C SER A 543 9.52 0.81 5.41
N PHE A 544 8.85 1.73 6.11
CA PHE A 544 9.01 3.17 5.88
C PHE A 544 10.43 3.65 6.21
N ILE A 545 10.98 3.24 7.36
CA ILE A 545 12.37 3.55 7.73
C ILE A 545 13.34 3.06 6.65
N ALA A 546 13.15 1.84 6.16
CA ALA A 546 13.99 1.29 5.09
C ALA A 546 13.84 2.02 3.75
N ASP A 547 12.66 2.57 3.46
CA ASP A 547 12.39 3.38 2.27
C ASP A 547 13.07 4.75 2.37
N VAL A 548 12.97 5.41 3.52
CA VAL A 548 13.65 6.69 3.81
C VAL A 548 15.16 6.54 3.69
N GLU A 549 15.74 5.49 4.28
CA GLU A 549 17.16 5.20 4.15
C GLU A 549 17.58 5.06 2.68
N ALA A 550 16.81 4.33 1.87
CA ALA A 550 17.11 4.17 0.45
C ALA A 550 16.95 5.48 -0.34
N ALA A 551 15.94 6.28 0.02
CA ALA A 551 15.68 7.58 -0.60
C ALA A 551 16.78 8.59 -0.29
N VAL A 552 17.36 8.59 0.92
CA VAL A 552 18.37 9.57 1.34
C VAL A 552 19.79 9.09 1.04
N ARG A 553 20.11 7.84 1.37
CA ARG A 553 21.46 7.28 1.25
C ARG A 553 21.69 6.87 -0.21
N TYR A 554 22.19 7.80 -1.00
CA TYR A 554 22.64 7.54 -2.37
C TYR A 554 23.72 6.44 -2.37
N SER A 555 23.46 5.29 -3.01
CA SER A 555 24.54 4.37 -3.38
C SER A 555 24.96 4.68 -4.82
N ALA A 556 26.18 5.20 -4.97
CA ALA A 556 26.83 5.45 -6.25
C ALA A 556 27.26 4.14 -6.94
N SER A 557 26.39 3.14 -6.99
CA SER A 557 26.68 1.82 -7.56
C SER A 557 25.60 1.45 -8.57
N GLY A 558 25.57 2.15 -9.71
CA GLY A 558 24.67 1.83 -10.81
C GLY A 558 24.50 2.96 -11.83
N ILE A 559 25.52 3.17 -12.66
CA ILE A 559 25.48 3.82 -13.98
C ILE A 559 24.86 5.24 -14.02
N SER A 560 25.76 6.22 -14.09
CA SER A 560 25.47 7.60 -14.50
C SER A 560 24.88 7.64 -15.92
N GLN A 561 23.56 7.67 -16.04
CA GLN A 561 22.89 8.36 -17.14
C GLN A 561 22.32 9.66 -16.62
N LYS A 562 23.13 10.73 -16.68
CA LYS A 562 22.62 12.09 -16.55
C LYS A 562 21.58 12.31 -17.64
N TYR A 563 20.36 12.66 -17.24
CA TYR A 563 19.31 13.09 -18.16
C TYR A 563 19.77 14.32 -18.94
N PRO A 564 19.52 14.40 -20.26
CA PRO A 564 19.73 15.63 -20.99
C PRO A 564 18.71 16.68 -20.51
N GLN A 565 19.20 17.77 -19.94
CA GLN A 565 18.41 18.96 -19.73
C GLN A 565 18.08 19.56 -21.10
N ASN A 566 16.81 19.50 -21.50
CA ASN A 566 16.31 20.33 -22.61
C ASN A 566 16.28 21.79 -22.14
N SER A 567 17.41 22.47 -22.31
CA SER A 567 17.45 23.93 -22.26
C SER A 567 17.04 24.47 -23.63
N ALA A 568 15.84 25.05 -23.68
CA ALA A 568 15.44 25.91 -24.78
C ALA A 568 16.35 27.14 -24.78
N SER A 569 17.26 27.23 -25.75
CA SER A 569 17.99 28.46 -26.04
C SER A 569 17.32 29.15 -27.23
N SER A 570 16.60 30.22 -26.93
CA SER A 570 16.25 31.27 -27.87
C SER A 570 17.54 31.98 -28.30
N GLY A 571 17.89 31.90 -29.58
CA GLY A 571 19.07 32.58 -30.11
C GLY A 571 19.00 32.70 -31.63
N SER A 572 18.65 33.89 -32.10
CA SER A 572 18.58 34.29 -33.51
C SER A 572 19.89 34.01 -34.26
N GLY A 573 19.84 33.19 -35.30
CA GLY A 573 20.97 32.91 -36.20
C GLY A 573 20.59 33.16 -37.65
N ARG A 574 21.16 34.24 -38.22
CA ARG A 574 21.05 34.63 -39.64
C ARG A 574 21.50 33.50 -40.57
N HIS A 575 20.70 33.24 -41.62
CA HIS A 575 21.13 32.50 -42.80
C HIS A 575 22.21 33.27 -43.59
N PRO A 576 23.24 32.58 -44.10
CA PRO A 576 23.81 32.91 -45.40
C PRO A 576 23.45 31.83 -46.43
N LYS A 577 23.19 32.32 -47.64
CA LYS A 577 22.99 31.55 -48.88
C LYS A 577 24.30 30.90 -49.36
N LEU A 578 24.13 30.06 -50.39
CA LEU A 578 25.07 29.52 -51.39
C LEU A 578 25.65 28.15 -50.98
N THR A 579 25.57 27.09 -51.79
CA THR A 579 25.38 26.93 -53.25
C THR A 579 24.85 25.54 -53.52
#